data_AF-A0A521LMV9-F1
#
_entry.id   AF-A0A521LMV9-F1
#
_cell.length_a   1.000
_cell.length_b   1.000
_cell.length_c   1.000
_cell.angle_alpha   90.00
_cell.angle_beta   90.00
_cell.angle_gamma   90.00
#
_symmetry.space_group_name_H-M   'P 1'
#
loop_
_entity.id
_entity.type
_entity.pdbx_description
1 polymer ?
#
loop_
_entity_poly.entity_id
_entity_poly.type
_entity_poly.pdbx_seq_one_letter_code
_entity_poly.pdbx_strand_id
1 'polypeptide(L)'
;MPDGSAISKKTKAGPISADRLKSFVERIEKLEEERKAIGGDIKDVYSEAKGVGYDVKTMRKIVSLRSMDAADRAEQETLLDTYKHALGMV
;
A
#
# COMPACT_ATOMS: atom_id res chain seq x y z
N MET A 1 -24.55 27.68 24.52
CA MET A 1 -23.99 26.75 25.53
C MET A 1 -23.69 25.42 24.83
N PRO A 2 -22.59 24.75 25.21
CA PRO A 2 -21.87 23.72 24.45
C PRO A 2 -22.38 22.31 24.80
N ASP A 3 -21.98 21.29 24.02
CA ASP A 3 -21.68 19.96 24.55
C ASP A 3 -20.80 19.19 23.55
N GLY A 4 -19.49 19.37 23.71
CA GLY A 4 -18.51 18.44 23.17
C GLY A 4 -18.51 17.19 24.04
N SER A 5 -18.93 16.04 23.50
CA SER A 5 -18.55 14.73 24.02
C SER A 5 -18.87 13.63 23.02
N ALA A 6 -17.86 13.25 22.25
CA ALA A 6 -17.71 11.87 21.81
C ALA A 6 -16.24 11.49 21.97
N ILE A 7 -15.86 11.27 23.23
CA ILE A 7 -14.63 10.60 23.62
C ILE A 7 -14.66 9.22 22.98
N SER A 8 -13.90 9.03 21.89
CA SER A 8 -13.65 7.72 21.30
C SER A 8 -12.98 6.82 22.34
N LYS A 9 -13.80 5.93 22.90
CA LYS A 9 -13.51 4.77 23.75
C LYS A 9 -12.02 4.42 23.86
N LYS A 10 -11.42 4.71 25.02
CA LYS A 10 -10.22 3.98 25.47
C LYS A 10 -10.55 2.50 25.54
N THR A 11 -10.03 1.72 24.61
CA THR A 11 -9.98 0.26 24.68
C THR A 11 -9.19 -0.10 25.93
N LYS A 12 -9.88 -0.61 26.97
CA LYS A 12 -9.21 -1.22 28.12
C LYS A 12 -8.57 -2.52 27.64
N ALA A 13 -7.32 -2.44 27.19
CA ALA A 13 -6.49 -3.63 27.06
C ALA A 13 -6.34 -4.22 28.47
N GLY A 14 -6.90 -5.42 28.70
CA GLY A 14 -6.61 -6.20 29.90
C GLY A 14 -5.09 -6.46 30.03
N PRO A 15 -4.62 -6.96 31.19
CA PRO A 15 -3.19 -7.18 31.40
C PRO A 15 -2.62 -7.98 30.23
N ILE A 16 -1.70 -7.35 29.50
CA ILE A 16 -1.07 -7.94 28.30
C ILE A 16 -0.30 -9.16 28.79
N SER A 17 -0.76 -10.37 28.48
CA SER A 17 -0.01 -11.57 28.80
C SER A 17 1.26 -11.58 27.95
N ALA A 18 2.42 -11.65 28.61
CA ALA A 18 3.72 -11.63 27.95
C ALA A 18 3.83 -12.73 26.89
N ASP A 19 3.23 -13.89 27.13
CA ASP A 19 3.23 -15.03 26.18
C ASP A 19 2.40 -14.76 24.92
N ARG A 20 1.28 -14.04 25.04
CA ARG A 20 0.47 -13.66 23.88
C ARG A 20 1.16 -12.59 23.05
N LEU A 21 1.83 -11.64 23.71
CA LEU A 21 2.64 -10.63 23.02
C LEU A 21 3.82 -11.29 22.27
N LYS A 22 4.55 -12.21 22.91
CA LYS A 22 5.63 -12.99 22.26
C LYS A 22 5.13 -13.74 21.02
N SER A 23 4.00 -14.44 21.12
CA SER A 23 3.42 -15.16 19.98
C SER A 23 3.06 -14.24 18.80
N PHE A 24 2.56 -13.03 19.07
CA PHE A 24 2.30 -12.06 18.00
C PHE A 24 3.59 -11.54 17.37
N VAL A 25 4.60 -11.23 18.20
CA VAL A 25 5.90 -10.74 17.72
C VAL A 25 6.58 -11.77 16.84
N GLU A 26 6.70 -13.03 17.27
CA GLU A 26 7.34 -14.11 16.50
C GLU A 26 6.64 -14.31 15.14
N ARG A 27 5.30 -14.26 15.11
CA ARG A 27 4.54 -14.36 13.85
C ARG A 27 4.80 -13.18 12.93
N ILE A 28 4.90 -11.97 13.47
CA ILE A 28 5.18 -10.77 12.68
C ILE A 28 6.61 -10.81 12.14
N GLU A 29 7.60 -11.21 12.95
CA GLU A 29 9.00 -11.31 12.51
C GLU A 29 9.16 -12.28 11.35
N LYS A 30 8.51 -13.45 11.42
CA LYS A 30 8.49 -14.41 10.31
C LYS A 30 7.86 -13.80 9.04
N LEU A 31 6.74 -13.10 9.18
CA LEU A 31 6.07 -12.45 8.05
C LEU A 31 6.92 -11.30 7.46
N GLU A 32 7.65 -10.56 8.29
CA GLU A 32 8.57 -9.50 7.83
C GLU A 32 9.77 -10.09 7.07
N GLU A 33 10.31 -11.23 7.51
CA GLU A 33 11.37 -11.95 6.80
C GLU A 33 10.88 -12.43 5.42
N GLU A 34 9.72 -13.09 5.37
CA GLU A 34 9.10 -13.53 4.10
C GLU A 34 8.82 -12.33 3.18
N ARG A 35 8.29 -11.23 3.72
CA ARG A 35 8.05 -9.99 2.97
C ARG A 35 9.34 -9.39 2.42
N LYS A 36 10.44 -9.45 3.17
CA LYS A 36 11.75 -8.98 2.73
C LYS A 36 12.31 -9.85 1.61
N ALA A 37 12.17 -11.17 1.70
CA ALA A 37 12.56 -12.10 0.64
C ALA A 37 11.79 -11.82 -0.65
N ILE A 38 10.45 -11.76 -0.58
CA ILE A 38 9.59 -11.41 -1.72
C ILE A 38 9.95 -10.03 -2.29
N GLY A 39 10.25 -9.06 -1.43
CA GLY A 39 10.70 -7.73 -1.84
C GLY A 39 12.05 -7.74 -2.57
N GLY A 40 12.91 -8.71 -2.28
CA GLY A 40 14.14 -9.00 -3.01
C GLY A 40 13.83 -9.53 -4.40
N ASP A 41 13.04 -10.60 -4.49
CA ASP A 41 12.66 -11.23 -5.76
C ASP A 41 12.01 -10.23 -6.72
N ILE A 42 11.11 -9.37 -6.22
CA ILE A 42 10.49 -8.31 -7.02
C ILE A 42 11.53 -7.32 -7.58
N LYS A 43 12.56 -6.97 -6.80
CA LYS A 43 13.64 -6.07 -7.27
C LYS A 43 14.48 -6.74 -8.34
N ASP A 44 14.73 -8.04 -8.23
CA ASP A 44 15.52 -8.80 -9.20
C ASP A 44 14.78 -8.87 -10.54
N VAL A 45 13.46 -9.12 -10.53
CA VAL A 45 12.62 -9.05 -11.74
C VAL A 45 12.66 -7.67 -12.40
N TYR A 46 12.58 -6.59 -11.61
CA TYR A 46 12.71 -5.24 -12.18
C TYR A 46 14.10 -4.97 -12.73
N SER A 47 15.15 -5.51 -12.11
CA SER A 47 16.53 -5.36 -12.56
C SER A 47 16.78 -6.12 -13.86
N GLU A 48 16.24 -7.32 -13.98
CA GLU A 48 16.25 -8.12 -15.21
C GLU A 48 15.52 -7.39 -16.33
N ALA A 49 14.31 -6.89 -16.07
CA ALA A 49 13.55 -6.11 -17.05
C ALA A 49 14.32 -4.87 -17.54
N LYS A 50 15.05 -4.20 -16.64
CA LYS A 50 15.95 -3.09 -16.99
C LYS A 50 17.09 -3.54 -17.90
N GLY A 51 17.69 -4.70 -17.63
CA GLY A 51 18.76 -5.29 -18.44
C GLY A 51 18.32 -5.63 -19.87
N VAL A 52 17.05 -6.01 -20.05
CA VAL A 52 16.43 -6.26 -21.36
C VAL A 52 16.04 -4.96 -22.08
N GLY A 53 16.03 -3.82 -21.39
CA GLY A 53 15.72 -2.51 -21.95
C GLY A 53 14.32 -1.97 -21.65
N TYR A 54 13.56 -2.59 -20.74
CA TYR A 54 12.27 -2.06 -20.30
C TYR A 54 12.43 -0.90 -19.30
N ASP A 55 11.51 0.07 -19.35
CA ASP A 55 11.44 1.12 -18.34
C ASP A 55 10.74 0.65 -17.06
N VAL A 56 11.55 0.39 -16.04
CA VAL A 56 11.10 -0.03 -14.70
C VAL A 56 10.12 0.97 -14.07
N LYS A 57 10.25 2.28 -14.34
CA LYS A 57 9.34 3.29 -13.77
C LYS A 57 7.93 3.13 -14.32
N THR A 58 7.79 2.96 -15.63
CA THR A 58 6.51 2.69 -16.29
C THR A 58 5.93 1.36 -15.84
N MET A 59 6.75 0.29 -15.73
CA MET A 59 6.28 -1.00 -15.22
C MET A 59 5.71 -0.89 -13.81
N ARG A 60 6.37 -0.17 -12.89
CA ARG A 60 5.86 0.05 -11.53
C ARG A 60 4.51 0.76 -11.52
N LYS A 61 4.32 1.76 -12.39
CA LYS A 61 3.02 2.42 -12.55
C LYS A 61 1.95 1.43 -13.03
N ILE A 62 2.27 0.59 -14.03
CA ILE A 62 1.34 -0.42 -14.53
C ILE A 62 0.95 -1.41 -13.44
N VAL A 63 1.91 -1.91 -12.65
CA VAL A 63 1.62 -2.81 -11.53
C VAL A 63 0.71 -2.14 -10.50
N SER A 64 0.98 -0.88 -10.15
CA SER A 64 0.14 -0.10 -9.23
C SER A 64 -1.28 0.08 -9.76
N LEU A 65 -1.43 0.41 -11.04
CA LEU A 65 -2.74 0.52 -11.69
C LEU A 65 -3.45 -0.83 -11.70
N ARG A 66 -2.75 -1.92 -12.01
CA ARG A 66 -3.34 -3.27 -12.02
C ARG A 66 -3.74 -3.77 -10.63
N SER A 67 -3.13 -3.27 -9.56
CA SER A 67 -3.51 -3.59 -8.18
C SER A 67 -4.71 -2.81 -7.66
N MET A 68 -5.09 -1.71 -8.33
CA MET A 68 -6.27 -0.93 -7.96
C MET A 68 -7.54 -1.60 -8.45
N ASP A 69 -8.63 -1.39 -7.71
CA ASP A 69 -9.96 -1.83 -8.13
C ASP A 69 -10.36 -1.17 -9.46
N ALA A 70 -11.21 -1.84 -10.25
CA ALA A 70 -11.67 -1.31 -11.52
C ALA A 70 -12.48 -0.01 -11.36
N ALA A 71 -13.26 0.11 -10.29
CA ALA A 71 -14.03 1.32 -9.98
C ALA A 71 -13.10 2.48 -9.61
N ASP A 72 -12.13 2.24 -8.72
CA ASP A 72 -11.15 3.24 -8.30
C ASP A 72 -10.31 3.74 -9.50
N ARG A 73 -9.94 2.85 -10.42
CA ARG A 73 -9.25 3.23 -11.65
C ARG A 73 -10.10 4.11 -12.56
N ALA A 74 -11.37 3.77 -12.77
CA ALA A 74 -12.26 4.55 -13.62
C ALA A 74 -12.50 5.97 -13.05
N GLU A 75 -12.65 6.07 -11.72
CA GLU A 75 -12.79 7.35 -11.03
C GLU A 75 -11.51 8.19 -11.15
N GLN A 76 -10.34 7.58 -10.92
CA GLN A 76 -9.06 8.25 -11.10
C GLN A 76 -8.83 8.71 -12.55
N GLU A 77 -9.14 7.89 -13.55
CA GLU A 77 -9.02 8.27 -14.96
C GLU A 77 -9.94 9.45 -15.30
N THR A 78 -11.17 9.45 -14.80
CA THR A 78 -12.13 10.55 -15.02
C THR A 78 -11.63 11.87 -14.42
N LEU A 79 -11.12 11.82 -13.18
CA LEU A 79 -10.52 12.99 -12.52
C LEU A 79 -9.27 13.48 -13.26
N LEU A 80 -8.42 12.56 -13.68
CA LEU A 80 -7.17 12.86 -14.38
C LEU A 80 -7.44 13.49 -15.74
N ASP A 81 -8.45 13.02 -16.47
CA ASP A 81 -8.90 13.60 -17.72
C ASP A 81 -9.47 15.00 -17.53
N THR A 82 -10.30 15.21 -16.50
CA THR A 82 -10.83 16.53 -16.13
C THR A 82 -9.70 17.53 -15.86
N TYR A 83 -8.67 17.11 -15.12
CA TYR A 83 -7.52 17.97 -14.84
C TYR A 83 -6.65 18.21 -16.07
N LYS A 84 -6.45 17.22 -16.94
CA LYS A 84 -5.73 17.41 -18.21
C LYS A 84 -6.42 18.44 -19.10
N HIS A 85 -7.75 18.35 -19.21
CA HIS A 85 -8.55 19.30 -19.97
C HIS A 85 -8.45 20.71 -19.37
N ALA A 86 -8.56 20.84 -18.04
CA ALA A 86 -8.41 22.12 -17.35
C ALA A 86 -7.02 22.75 -17.52
N LEU A 87 -5.99 21.93 -17.69
CA LEU A 87 -4.60 22.36 -17.91
C LEU A 87 -4.24 22.52 -19.41
N GLY A 88 -5.17 22.28 -20.33
CA GLY A 88 -4.92 22.39 -21.78
C GLY A 88 -3.90 21.37 -22.30
N MET A 89 -3.80 20.21 -21.65
CA MET A 89 -2.88 19.12 -22.04
C MET A 89 -3.49 18.14 -23.06
N VAL A 90 -4.67 18.46 -23.61
CA VAL A 90 -5.43 17.68 -24.60
C VAL A 90 -5.72 18.56 -25.80
#